data_AF-A0A2U3RHK5-F1
#
_entry.id   AF-A0A2U3RHK5-F1
#
_cell.length_a   1.000
_cell.length_b   1.000
_cell.length_c   1.000
_cell.angle_alpha   90.00
_cell.angle_beta   90.00
_cell.angle_gamma   90.00
#
_symmetry.space_group_name_H-M   'P 1'
#
loop_
_entity.id
_entity.type
_entity.pdbx_description
1 polymer ?
#
loop_
_entity_poly.entity_id
_entity_poly.type
_entity_poly.pdbx_seq_one_letter_code
_entity_poly.pdbx_strand_id
1 'polypeptide(L)'
;MVSKFMARMHRQLMLWGYYGYKGLCGKYPMPIMKKSQYRLQMTYPIPETKSCKSIGQTEAIWQAGREFPVNGEDFGYLIWRKRDCCLL
;
A
#
# COMPACT_ATOMS: atom_id res chain seq x y z
N MET A 1 -0.78 -8.07 6.31
CA MET A 1 -1.04 -7.25 7.54
C MET A 1 -1.16 -5.74 7.27
N VAL A 2 -0.33 -5.18 6.37
CA VAL A 2 -0.25 -3.74 6.03
C VAL A 2 -1.61 -3.12 5.65
N SER A 3 -2.42 -3.82 4.87
CA SER A 3 -3.72 -3.32 4.39
C SER A 3 -4.73 -3.01 5.51
N LYS A 4 -4.68 -3.77 6.62
CA LYS A 4 -5.54 -3.53 7.79
C LYS A 4 -5.14 -2.25 8.52
N PHE A 5 -3.83 -2.03 8.68
CA PHE A 5 -3.29 -0.82 9.31
C PHE A 5 -3.68 0.43 8.50
N MET A 6 -3.51 0.39 7.18
CA MET A 6 -3.94 1.48 6.29
C MET A 6 -5.44 1.75 6.35
N ALA A 7 -6.27 0.68 6.37
CA ALA A 7 -7.71 0.83 6.50
C ALA A 7 -8.10 1.50 7.83
N ARG A 8 -7.40 1.19 8.93
CA ARG A 8 -7.60 1.85 10.22
C ARG A 8 -7.22 3.33 10.17
N MET A 9 -6.08 3.67 9.58
CA MET A 9 -5.65 5.07 9.45
C MET A 9 -6.61 5.92 8.59
N HIS A 10 -7.20 5.32 7.55
CA HIS A 10 -8.27 5.96 6.77
C HIS A 10 -9.51 6.23 7.64
N ARG A 11 -9.96 5.25 8.43
CA ARG A 11 -11.10 5.41 9.34
C ARG A 11 -10.85 6.43 10.45
N GLN A 12 -9.60 6.58 10.90
CA GLN A 12 -9.17 7.59 11.86
C GLN A 12 -8.90 8.96 11.22
N LEU A 13 -9.20 9.13 9.92
CA LEU A 13 -9.00 10.38 9.17
C LEU A 13 -7.55 10.89 9.15
N MET A 14 -6.57 10.03 9.46
CA MET A 14 -5.15 10.34 9.31
C MET A 14 -4.73 10.29 7.83
N LEU A 15 -5.30 9.36 7.07
CA LEU A 15 -5.09 9.25 5.62
C LEU A 15 -6.21 9.93 4.83
N TRP A 16 -5.81 10.93 4.04
CA TRP A 16 -6.68 11.63 3.10
C TRP A 16 -6.78 10.86 1.78
N GLY A 17 -7.79 11.13 0.96
CA GLY A 17 -7.93 10.67 -0.43
C GLY A 17 -7.41 11.72 -1.44
N TYR A 18 -6.85 11.25 -2.56
CA TYR A 18 -6.25 12.05 -3.65
C TYR A 18 -6.53 11.42 -5.04
N TYR A 19 -7.69 10.82 -5.22
CA TYR A 19 -8.01 10.02 -6.40
C TYR A 19 -9.43 10.29 -6.88
N GLY A 20 -9.63 10.19 -8.19
CA GLY A 20 -10.87 10.54 -8.87
C GLY A 20 -11.13 12.04 -8.89
N TYR A 21 -12.30 12.43 -9.41
CA TYR A 21 -12.65 13.83 -9.65
C TYR A 21 -12.51 14.72 -8.40
N LYS A 22 -12.94 14.21 -7.23
CA LYS A 22 -12.85 14.94 -5.95
C LYS A 22 -11.40 15.15 -5.45
N GLY A 23 -10.45 14.36 -5.95
CA GLY A 23 -9.06 14.35 -5.52
C GLY A 23 -8.08 15.04 -6.47
N LEU A 24 -8.55 15.59 -7.60
CA LEU A 24 -7.71 16.15 -8.67
C LEU A 24 -6.87 17.34 -8.22
N CYS A 25 -7.51 18.33 -7.60
CA CYS A 25 -6.87 19.58 -7.17
C CYS A 25 -6.65 19.65 -5.65
N GLY A 26 -7.03 18.62 -4.90
CA GLY A 26 -7.04 18.70 -3.45
C GLY A 26 -7.23 17.36 -2.75
N LYS A 27 -7.00 17.38 -1.44
CA LYS A 27 -7.20 16.23 -0.56
C LYS A 27 -8.60 16.23 0.02
N TYR A 28 -9.23 15.08 0.15
CA TYR A 28 -10.56 14.94 0.77
C TYR A 28 -10.55 13.85 1.84
N PRO A 29 -11.39 13.95 2.90
CA PRO A 29 -11.45 12.91 3.92
C PRO A 29 -11.99 11.61 3.31
N MET A 30 -11.30 10.50 3.55
CA MET A 30 -11.64 9.21 2.95
C MET A 30 -11.66 8.11 4.02
N PRO A 31 -12.79 7.93 4.74
CA PRO A 31 -12.88 6.93 5.81
C PRO A 31 -12.79 5.48 5.33
N ILE A 32 -13.28 5.22 4.11
CA ILE A 32 -13.23 3.91 3.47
C ILE A 32 -12.10 3.90 2.46
N MET A 33 -11.05 3.14 2.76
CA MET A 33 -9.89 2.96 1.88
C MET A 33 -10.29 2.26 0.57
N LYS A 34 -9.86 2.81 -0.57
CA LYS A 34 -10.00 2.17 -1.89
C LYS A 34 -8.71 1.41 -2.22
N LYS A 35 -8.80 0.09 -2.24
CA LYS A 35 -7.66 -0.81 -2.44
C LYS A 35 -6.91 -0.58 -3.76
N SER A 36 -7.62 -0.21 -4.83
CA SER A 36 -7.04 0.01 -6.17
C SER A 36 -6.08 1.20 -6.26
N GLN A 37 -6.08 2.09 -5.27
CA GLN A 37 -5.17 3.24 -5.21
C GLN A 37 -3.79 2.86 -4.68
N TYR A 38 -3.62 1.63 -4.20
CA TYR A 38 -2.41 1.20 -3.52
C TYR A 38 -1.81 -0.05 -4.15
N ARG A 39 -0.49 -0.08 -4.25
CA ARG A 39 0.28 -1.28 -4.60
C ARG A 39 1.38 -1.48 -3.56
N LEU A 40 1.67 -2.72 -3.23
CA LEU A 40 2.70 -3.09 -2.26
C LEU A 40 3.89 -3.66 -3.01
N GLN A 41 5.08 -3.19 -2.67
CA GLN A 41 6.33 -3.77 -3.14
C GLN A 41 7.15 -4.16 -1.93
N MET A 42 7.65 -5.39 -1.91
CA MET A 42 8.46 -5.86 -0.80
C MET A 42 9.90 -5.40 -0.99
N THR A 43 10.48 -4.76 0.03
CA THR A 43 11.84 -4.21 0.00
C THR A 43 12.80 -4.96 0.92
N TYR A 44 12.28 -5.61 1.95
CA TYR A 44 13.03 -6.39 2.93
C TYR A 44 12.24 -7.65 3.30
N PRO A 45 12.86 -8.82 3.53
CA PRO A 45 14.30 -9.11 3.55
C PRO A 45 14.92 -9.24 2.16
N ILE A 46 14.24 -9.95 1.26
CA ILE A 46 14.67 -10.15 -0.14
C ILE A 46 13.75 -9.32 -1.06
N PRO A 47 14.22 -8.20 -1.64
CA PRO A 47 13.37 -7.27 -2.37
C PRO A 47 12.75 -7.91 -3.62
N GLU A 48 11.47 -7.62 -3.86
CA GLU A 48 10.80 -7.90 -5.13
C GLU A 48 10.92 -6.67 -6.04
N THR A 49 11.76 -6.75 -7.07
CA THR A 49 11.98 -5.63 -8.00
C THR A 49 11.13 -5.72 -9.26
N LYS A 50 10.66 -6.92 -9.62
CA LYS A 50 9.97 -7.16 -10.90
C LYS A 50 8.47 -6.87 -10.86
N SER A 51 7.84 -6.94 -9.68
CA SER A 51 6.38 -6.85 -9.58
C SER A 51 5.91 -6.15 -8.31
N CYS A 52 4.80 -5.41 -8.41
CA CYS A 52 4.10 -4.88 -7.23
C CYS A 52 2.76 -5.61 -7.08
N LYS A 53 2.46 -6.01 -5.84
CA LYS A 53 1.27 -6.78 -5.47
C LYS A 53 0.10 -5.85 -5.18
N SER A 54 -1.11 -6.28 -5.55
CA SER A 54 -2.33 -5.55 -5.23
C SER A 54 -2.81 -5.89 -3.81
N ILE A 55 -3.45 -4.92 -3.15
CA ILE A 55 -4.05 -5.18 -1.84
C ILE A 55 -5.21 -6.18 -1.99
N GLY A 56 -5.06 -7.35 -1.37
CA GLY A 56 -6.04 -8.43 -1.41
C GLY A 56 -5.50 -9.73 -2.03
N GLN A 57 -4.32 -9.71 -2.65
CA GLN A 57 -3.62 -10.94 -3.04
C GLN A 57 -3.09 -11.68 -1.80
N THR A 58 -3.08 -13.00 -1.88
CA THR A 58 -2.58 -13.88 -0.81
C THR A 58 -1.11 -13.61 -0.53
N GLU A 59 -0.83 -13.12 0.68
CA GLU A 59 0.52 -12.75 1.15
C GLU A 59 1.48 -13.96 1.15
N ALA A 60 0.98 -15.13 1.56
CA ALA A 60 1.76 -16.37 1.64
C ALA A 60 2.40 -16.79 0.30
N ILE A 61 1.75 -16.53 -0.84
CA ILE A 61 2.26 -17.00 -2.14
C ILE A 61 3.53 -16.24 -2.55
N TRP A 62 3.57 -14.93 -2.30
CA TRP A 62 4.66 -14.10 -2.76
C TRP A 62 5.70 -13.78 -1.68
N GLN A 63 5.36 -13.98 -0.41
CA GLN A 63 6.30 -13.92 0.72
C GLN A 63 7.08 -15.22 0.91
N ALA A 64 6.56 -16.36 0.42
CA ALA A 64 7.21 -17.66 0.57
C ALA A 64 8.67 -17.64 0.10
N GLY A 65 9.56 -18.17 0.94
CA GLY A 65 10.99 -18.28 0.67
C GLY A 65 11.75 -16.95 0.70
N ARG A 66 11.15 -15.88 1.23
CA ARG A 66 11.81 -14.58 1.37
C ARG A 66 12.16 -14.19 2.80
N GLU A 67 11.77 -15.02 3.75
CA GLU A 67 12.16 -14.95 5.15
C GLU A 67 13.39 -15.84 5.40
N PHE A 68 14.29 -15.39 6.26
CA PHE A 68 15.47 -16.17 6.67
C PHE A 68 15.81 -15.88 8.15
N PRO A 69 16.37 -16.85 8.89
CA PRO A 69 16.52 -16.74 10.33
C PRO A 69 17.52 -15.64 10.73
N VAL A 70 17.38 -15.16 11.98
CA VAL A 70 18.26 -14.18 12.67
C VAL A 70 18.10 -12.74 12.19
N ASN A 71 18.15 -12.49 10.88
CA ASN A 71 18.10 -11.13 10.33
C ASN A 71 16.87 -10.88 9.44
N GLY A 72 16.27 -11.90 8.83
CA GLY A 72 15.23 -11.75 7.79
C GLY A 72 13.82 -12.15 8.23
N GLU A 73 13.47 -11.96 9.50
CA GLU A 73 12.16 -12.36 10.04
C GLU A 73 11.08 -11.28 9.84
N ASP A 74 11.51 -10.03 9.71
CA ASP A 74 10.63 -8.89 9.47
C ASP A 74 10.45 -8.60 7.97
N PHE A 75 9.24 -8.20 7.58
CA PHE A 75 8.96 -7.80 6.21
C PHE A 75 8.82 -6.28 6.06
N GLY A 76 9.62 -5.71 5.16
CA GLY A 76 9.54 -4.31 4.76
C GLY A 76 8.72 -4.15 3.48
N TYR A 77 7.77 -3.20 3.52
CA TYR A 77 6.93 -2.87 2.36
C TYR A 77 7.06 -1.40 1.96
N LEU A 78 7.37 -1.18 0.70
CA LEU A 78 7.15 0.10 0.04
C LEU A 78 5.71 0.16 -0.46
N ILE A 79 4.99 1.21 -0.04
CA ILE A 79 3.60 1.43 -0.40
C ILE A 79 3.55 2.47 -1.53
N TRP A 80 3.19 2.01 -2.71
CA TRP A 80 2.90 2.88 -3.84
C TRP A 80 1.48 3.39 -3.75
N ARG A 81 1.32 4.70 -3.93
CA ARG A 81 0.03 5.37 -3.83
C ARG A 81 -0.26 6.14 -5.12
N LYS A 82 -1.34 5.76 -5.80
CA LYS A 82 -1.87 6.51 -6.94
C LYS A 82 -2.45 7.84 -6.46
N ARG A 83 -2.09 8.92 -7.17
CA ARG A 83 -2.67 10.26 -7.03
C ARG A 83 -3.08 10.73 -8.41
N ASP A 84 -4.31 11.20 -8.54
CA ASP A 84 -4.75 11.88 -9.74
C ASP A 84 -4.51 13.37 -9.51
N CYS A 85 -3.67 13.99 -10.34
CA CYS A 85 -3.31 15.40 -10.22
C CYS A 85 -3.96 16.19 -11.35
N CYS A 86 -4.45 17.38 -11.04
CA CYS A 86 -4.74 18.38 -12.07
C CYS A 86 -3.42 19.00 -12.51
N LEU A 87 -3.03 18.79 -13.77
CA LEU A 87 -2.09 19.67 -14.44
C LEU A 87 -2.90 20.90 -14.88
N LEU A 88 -2.52 22.10 -14.43
CA LEU A 88 -3.02 23.35 -14.98
C LEU A 88 -2.32 23.64 -16.30
#